data_AF-A0A532CXL9-F1
#
_entry.id   AF-A0A532CXL9-F1
#
_cell.length_a   1.000
_cell.length_b   1.000
_cell.length_c   1.000
_cell.angle_alpha   90.00
_cell.angle_beta   90.00
_cell.angle_gamma   90.00
#
_symmetry.space_group_name_H-M   'P 1'
#
loop_
_entity.id
_entity.type
_entity.pdbx_description
1 polymer ?
#
loop_
_entity_poly.entity_id
_entity_poly.type
_entity_poly.pdbx_seq_one_letter_code
_entity_poly.pdbx_strand_id
1 'polypeptide(L)' 'MLKSEKLNDEPGAWIFRDVPRELMRRAKAGAALQGKSVRVLAIELMEAHLQELERKGILPKGK' A
#
# COMPACT_ATOMS: atom_id res chain seq x y z
N MET A 1 -29.94 -9.39 -12.28
CA MET A 1 -28.88 -8.52 -11.73
C MET A 1 -27.81 -9.41 -11.11
N LEU A 2 -26.73 -9.71 -11.83
CA LEU A 2 -25.55 -10.43 -11.33
C LEU A 2 -24.36 -9.98 -12.18
N LYS A 3 -23.78 -8.83 -11.84
CA LYS A 3 -22.60 -8.29 -12.54
C LYS A 3 -21.72 -7.36 -11.69
N SER A 4 -21.90 -7.31 -10.37
CA SER A 4 -21.17 -6.37 -9.50
C SER A 4 -20.10 -7.01 -8.61
N GLU A 5 -20.10 -8.33 -8.37
CA GLU A 5 -19.15 -8.94 -7.42
C GLU A 5 -17.79 -9.32 -8.03
N LYS A 6 -17.68 -9.49 -9.36
CA LYS A 6 -16.41 -9.90 -9.99
C LYS A 6 -15.46 -8.74 -10.38
N LEU A 7 -15.81 -7.49 -10.07
CA LEU A 7 -15.00 -6.33 -10.48
C LEU A 7 -13.87 -5.96 -9.49
N ASN A 8 -13.78 -6.61 -8.33
CA ASN A 8 -12.94 -6.16 -7.22
C ASN A 8 -11.57 -6.86 -7.08
N ASP A 9 -11.25 -7.86 -7.91
CA ASP A 9 -9.98 -8.60 -7.82
C ASP A 9 -8.94 -8.20 -8.87
N GLU A 10 -9.24 -7.22 -9.74
CA GLU A 10 -8.28 -6.74 -10.73
C GLU A 10 -7.28 -5.76 -10.09
N PRO A 11 -5.96 -5.95 -10.26
CA PRO A 11 -4.97 -5.02 -9.75
C PRO A 11 -5.12 -3.62 -10.33
N GLY A 12 -5.32 -2.63 -9.46
CA GLY A 12 -5.28 -1.21 -9.82
C GLY A 12 -3.85 -0.67 -9.97
N ALA A 13 -3.72 0.51 -10.58
CA ALA A 13 -2.45 1.24 -10.70
C ALA A 13 -2.52 2.59 -10.00
N TRP A 14 -1.54 2.87 -9.12
CA TRP A 14 -1.36 4.18 -8.48
C TRP A 14 -0.09 4.84 -9.01
N ILE A 15 -0.19 6.13 -9.36
CA ILE A 15 0.93 6.92 -9.84
C ILE A 15 1.20 8.04 -8.82
N PHE A 16 2.35 7.96 -8.16
CA PHE A 16 2.82 9.00 -7.26
C PHE A 16 3.69 10.00 -8.03
N ARG A 17 3.33 11.28 -7.96
CA ARG A 17 4.11 12.41 -8.51
C ARG A 17 4.68 13.25 -7.37
N ASP A 18 5.71 14.04 -7.70
CA ASP A 18 6.32 15.01 -6.78
C ASP A 18 6.88 14.40 -5.47
N VAL A 19 7.30 13.12 -5.53
CA VAL A 19 7.91 12.43 -4.40
C VAL A 19 9.29 13.05 -4.13
N PRO A 20 9.58 13.52 -2.89
CA PRO A 20 10.88 14.08 -2.57
C PRO A 20 12.02 13.10 -2.87
N ARG A 21 13.05 13.57 -3.59
CA ARG A 21 14.17 12.70 -4.02
C ARG A 21 14.85 11.99 -2.85
N GLU A 22 15.01 12.66 -1.72
CA GLU A 22 15.62 12.06 -0.54
C GLU A 22 14.75 10.93 0.04
N LEU A 23 13.42 11.09 0.03
CA LEU A 23 12.50 10.02 0.42
C LEU A 23 12.64 8.82 -0.53
N MET A 24 12.71 9.05 -1.83
CA MET A 24 12.93 7.98 -2.80
C MET A 24 14.23 7.21 -2.54
N ARG A 25 15.33 7.92 -2.21
CA ARG A 25 16.62 7.31 -1.90
C ARG A 25 16.54 6.42 -0.67
N ARG A 26 15.97 6.93 0.43
CA ARG A 26 15.80 6.20 1.69
C ARG A 26 14.87 5.00 1.53
N ALA A 27 13.77 5.14 0.80
CA ALA A 27 12.85 4.04 0.52
C ALA A 27 13.53 2.93 -0.29
N LYS A 28 14.34 3.26 -1.30
CA LYS A 28 15.14 2.27 -2.05
C LYS A 28 16.11 1.52 -1.15
N ALA A 29 16.85 2.22 -0.30
CA ALA A 29 17.77 1.59 0.64
C ALA A 29 17.04 0.67 1.64
N GLY A 30 15.95 1.16 2.23
CA GLY A 30 15.12 0.37 3.15
C GLY A 30 14.50 -0.88 2.51
N ALA A 31 14.10 -0.78 1.24
CA ALA A 31 13.60 -1.92 0.48
C ALA A 31 14.71 -2.94 0.18
N ALA A 32 15.89 -2.46 -0.24
CA ALA A 32 17.04 -3.31 -0.53
C ALA A 32 17.52 -4.10 0.69
N LEU A 33 17.56 -3.47 1.88
CA LEU A 33 17.91 -4.15 3.14
C LEU A 33 16.97 -5.31 3.48
N GLN A 34 15.73 -5.27 3.01
CA GLN A 34 14.73 -6.32 3.21
C GLN A 34 14.63 -7.30 2.03
N GLY A 35 15.45 -7.14 0.99
CA GLY A 35 15.34 -7.93 -0.24
C GLY A 35 14.05 -7.68 -1.02
N LYS A 36 13.43 -6.50 -0.87
CA LYS A 36 12.14 -6.14 -1.47
C LYS A 36 12.28 -5.06 -2.53
N SER A 37 11.27 -4.96 -3.39
CA SER A 37 11.09 -3.77 -4.24
C SER A 37 10.43 -2.64 -3.43
N VAL A 38 10.64 -1.38 -3.87
CA VAL A 38 9.99 -0.21 -3.23
C VAL A 38 8.46 -0.32 -3.30
N ARG A 39 7.91 -0.92 -4.35
CA ARG A 39 6.46 -1.19 -4.47
C ARG A 39 5.96 -2.10 -3.35
N VAL A 40 6.64 -3.22 -3.13
CA VAL A 40 6.24 -4.19 -2.08
C VAL A 40 6.35 -3.52 -0.71
N LEU A 41 7.45 -2.83 -0.43
CA LEU A 41 7.62 -2.10 0.83
C LEU A 41 6.49 -1.08 1.05
N ALA A 42 6.12 -0.31 0.02
CA ALA A 42 5.05 0.68 0.14
C ALA A 42 3.69 0.04 0.41
N ILE A 43 3.37 -1.07 -0.26
CA ILE A 43 2.11 -1.82 -0.03
C ILE A 43 2.04 -2.32 1.41
N GLU A 44 3.08 -3.00 1.88
CA GLU A 44 3.12 -3.54 3.25
C GLU A 44 2.99 -2.43 4.31
N LEU A 45 3.66 -1.29 4.11
CA LEU A 45 3.55 -0.14 5.01
C LEU A 45 2.12 0.42 5.04
N MET A 46 1.44 0.48 3.89
CA MET A 46 0.05 0.93 3.82
C MET A 46 -0.89 -0.06 4.50
N GLU A 47 -0.76 -1.36 4.21
CA GLU A 47 -1.57 -2.41 4.85
C GLU A 47 -1.40 -2.41 6.37
N ALA A 48 -0.15 -2.37 6.86
CA ALA A 48 0.12 -2.31 8.29
C ALA A 48 -0.46 -1.04 8.94
N HIS A 49 -0.39 0.10 8.27
CA HIS A 49 -0.98 1.34 8.78
C HIS A 49 -2.51 1.27 8.83
N LEU A 50 -3.16 0.75 7.79
CA LEU A 50 -4.61 0.59 7.75
C LEU A 50 -5.10 -0.39 8.82
N GLN A 51 -4.43 -1.54 8.97
CA GLN A 51 -4.75 -2.51 10.02
C GLN A 51 -4.64 -1.89 11.42
N GLU A 52 -3.65 -1.02 11.65
CA GLU A 52 -3.51 -0.31 12.91
C GLU A 52 -4.66 0.69 13.15
N LEU A 53 -5.10 1.40 12.11
CA LEU A 53 -6.25 2.30 12.19
C LEU A 53 -7.56 1.54 12.46
N GLU A 54 -7.73 0.36 11.86
CA GLU A 54 -8.86 -0.54 12.15
C GLU A 54 -8.83 -1.03 13.61
N ARG A 55 -7.66 -1.43 14.10
CA ARG A 55 -7.47 -1.86 15.50
C ARG A 55 -7.82 -0.76 16.49
N LYS A 56 -7.54 0.49 16.13
CA LYS A 56 -7.89 1.69 16.92
C LYS A 56 -9.34 2.12 16.78
N GLY A 57 -10.12 1.48 15.90
CA GLY A 57 -11.49 1.87 15.59
C GLY A 57 -11.61 3.19 14.82
N ILE A 58 -10.52 3.69 14.24
CA ILE A 58 -10.52 4.89 13.39
C ILE A 58 -11.08 4.56 12.01
N LEU A 59 -10.72 3.38 11.49
CA LEU A 59 -11.30 2.83 10.26
C LEU A 59 -12.25 1.67 10.60
N PRO A 60 -13.35 1.50 9.84
CA PRO A 60 -14.14 0.28 9.89
C PRO A 60 -13.27 -0.89 9.41
N LYS A 61 -13.47 -2.08 9.99
CA LYS A 61 -12.80 -3.29 9.51
C LYS A 61 -13.18 -3.53 8.04
N GLY A 62 -12.19 -3.81 7.20
CA GLY A 62 -12.40 -4.25 5.82
C GLY A 62 -13.42 -5.39 5.73
N LYS A 63 -14.22 -5.39 4.66
CA LYS A 63 -15.12 -6.49 4.31
C LYS A 63 -14.34 -7.70 3.81
#